data_AF-A0A535J6A3-F1
#
_entry.id   AF-A0A535J6A3-F1
#
_cell.length_a   1.000
_cell.length_b   1.000
_cell.length_c   1.000
_cell.angle_alpha   90.00
_cell.angle_beta   90.00
_cell.angle_gamma   90.00
#
_symmetry.space_group_name_H-M   'P 1'
#
loop_
_entity.id
_entity.type
_entity.pdbx_description
1 polymer ?
#
loop_
_entity_poly.entity_id
_entity_poly.type
_entity_poly.pdbx_seq_one_letter_code
_entity_poly.pdbx_strand_id
1 'polypeptide(L)'
;MLNVLFLASIVFLPVTVVFFYGYGNQAAVWQVFATTQVVTSATLLLMWVVARVDHLLDSEVPPEYLSYTTARLFVIPIGTLLSIGIAFYNVWVAEGIFLFFYVLGWSLRSLYYRRHRGSGYLEGTTRICSITDNMTAVAITFLIAAITGTLLSNIHQPFATALGAVLGELPVYCFSLLIVGFYWLSHHRIYMVIRRHNMMLIWLNFAFLLCIELQPPFNTLHATYPKSQLTTILYASNQAVTGLMLLVIWLYAARGHRLIDKSIDGSQIISIALRVLLPPMIFILSIAIILFRNDLAIYFWLLVIVLEVIDLVYRRVRRGSHKEVRAEADV
;
A
#
# COMPACT_ATOMS: atom_id res chain seq x y z
N MET A 1 20.32 -8.93 -15.84
CA MET A 1 21.25 -8.01 -15.14
C MET A 1 20.69 -6.59 -15.00
N LEU A 2 20.20 -5.94 -16.07
CA LEU A 2 19.68 -4.56 -16.00
C LEU A 2 18.56 -4.35 -14.96
N ASN A 3 17.58 -5.27 -14.86
CA ASN A 3 16.52 -5.17 -13.86
C ASN A 3 17.04 -5.25 -12.42
N VAL A 4 18.11 -6.02 -12.17
CA VAL A 4 18.75 -6.10 -10.85
C VAL A 4 19.43 -4.78 -10.50
N LEU A 5 20.11 -4.16 -11.45
CA LEU A 5 20.72 -2.83 -11.27
C LEU A 5 19.66 -1.75 -11.02
N PHE A 6 18.55 -1.79 -11.76
CA PHE A 6 17.41 -0.90 -11.54
C PHE A 6 16.86 -1.04 -10.11
N LEU A 7 16.59 -2.27 -9.66
CA LEU A 7 16.12 -2.53 -8.30
C LEU A 7 17.15 -2.10 -7.24
N ALA A 8 18.43 -2.39 -7.45
CA ALA A 8 19.50 -1.96 -6.54
C ALA A 8 19.56 -0.43 -6.39
N SER A 9 19.37 0.31 -7.48
CA SER A 9 19.35 1.78 -7.43
C SER A 9 18.14 2.33 -6.65
N ILE A 10 16.96 1.70 -6.79
CA ILE A 10 15.76 2.10 -6.03
C ILE A 10 15.95 1.84 -4.54
N VAL A 11 16.53 0.70 -4.17
CA VAL A 11 16.80 0.34 -2.77
C VAL A 11 17.80 1.29 -2.11
N PHE A 12 18.59 2.03 -2.89
CA PHE A 12 19.52 3.04 -2.38
C PHE A 12 18.85 4.38 -2.03
N LEU A 13 17.63 4.64 -2.52
CA LEU A 13 16.92 5.92 -2.28
C LEU A 13 16.77 6.28 -0.79
N PRO A 14 16.43 5.37 0.14
CA PRO A 14 16.38 5.69 1.56
C PRO A 14 17.69 6.24 2.13
N VAL A 15 18.85 5.79 1.64
CA VAL A 15 20.17 6.29 2.07
C VAL A 15 20.31 7.78 1.75
N THR A 16 19.83 8.19 0.57
CA THR A 16 19.85 9.60 0.15
C THR A 16 19.00 10.48 1.07
N VAL A 17 17.85 9.96 1.55
CA VAL A 17 16.97 10.66 2.51
C VAL A 17 17.65 10.83 3.86
N VAL A 18 18.38 9.80 4.33
CA VAL A 18 19.16 9.89 5.57
C VAL A 18 20.24 10.97 5.48
N PHE A 19 20.91 11.11 4.32
CA PHE A 19 21.87 12.20 4.12
C PHE A 19 21.20 13.59 4.18
N PHE A 20 20.01 13.75 3.60
CA PHE A 20 19.26 15.01 3.72
C PHE A 20 18.94 15.36 5.17
N TYR A 21 18.56 14.36 5.97
CA TYR A 21 18.26 14.56 7.38
C TYR A 21 19.50 14.96 8.20
N GLY A 22 20.63 14.30 7.98
CA GLY A 22 21.85 14.51 8.79
C GLY A 22 22.71 15.69 8.36
N TYR A 23 22.72 16.02 7.06
CA TYR A 23 23.67 16.99 6.49
C TYR A 23 22.99 18.22 5.87
N GLY A 24 21.65 18.24 5.86
CA GLY A 24 20.87 19.36 5.34
C GLY A 24 21.06 19.55 3.83
N ASN A 25 21.01 20.82 3.39
CA ASN A 25 20.90 21.15 1.96
C ASN A 25 22.26 21.31 1.24
N GLN A 26 23.22 20.43 1.53
CA GLN A 26 24.55 20.49 0.93
C GLN A 26 24.54 19.97 -0.52
N ALA A 27 25.36 20.56 -1.38
CA ALA A 27 25.50 20.14 -2.78
C ALA A 27 25.89 18.65 -2.91
N ALA A 28 26.74 18.14 -2.01
CA ALA A 28 27.15 16.74 -2.01
C ALA A 28 25.96 15.78 -1.78
N VAL A 29 25.01 16.13 -0.91
CA VAL A 29 23.81 15.31 -0.65
C VAL A 29 22.93 15.23 -1.89
N TRP A 30 22.75 16.38 -2.56
CA TRP A 30 22.03 16.45 -3.84
C TRP A 30 22.70 15.64 -4.95
N GLN A 31 24.03 15.68 -5.03
CA GLN A 31 24.77 14.88 -6.00
C GLN A 31 24.55 13.38 -5.78
N VAL A 32 24.54 12.91 -4.53
CA VAL A 32 24.27 11.50 -4.20
C VAL A 32 22.83 11.12 -4.59
N PHE A 33 21.84 11.94 -4.22
CA PHE A 33 20.45 11.74 -4.63
C PHE A 33 20.29 11.68 -6.14
N ALA A 34 20.79 12.71 -6.83
CA ALA A 34 20.62 12.83 -8.27
C ALA A 34 21.41 11.77 -9.04
N THR A 35 22.59 11.35 -8.56
CA THR A 35 23.33 10.21 -9.13
C THR A 35 22.51 8.93 -9.03
N THR A 36 21.85 8.69 -7.90
CA THR A 36 20.96 7.53 -7.70
C THR A 36 19.82 7.55 -8.73
N GLN A 37 19.20 8.72 -8.93
CA GLN A 37 18.15 8.91 -9.94
C GLN A 37 18.64 8.74 -11.37
N VAL A 38 19.86 9.19 -11.71
CA VAL A 38 20.46 8.94 -13.02
C VAL A 38 20.64 7.45 -13.25
N VAL A 39 21.18 6.71 -12.28
CA VAL A 39 21.34 5.26 -12.41
C VAL A 39 19.98 4.57 -12.59
N THR A 40 18.97 4.93 -11.79
CA THR A 40 17.61 4.37 -11.92
C THR A 40 16.98 4.66 -13.27
N SER A 41 17.06 5.90 -13.74
CA SER A 41 16.42 6.31 -14.99
C SER A 41 17.18 5.81 -16.22
N ALA A 42 18.51 5.79 -16.19
CA ALA A 42 19.35 5.24 -17.26
C ALA A 42 19.20 3.72 -17.39
N THR A 43 19.16 2.98 -16.28
CA THR A 43 18.91 1.53 -16.32
C THR A 43 17.53 1.20 -16.88
N LEU A 44 16.49 1.99 -16.53
CA LEU A 44 15.16 1.84 -17.11
C LEU A 44 15.13 2.14 -18.62
N LEU A 45 15.83 3.18 -19.06
CA LEU A 45 15.98 3.52 -20.48
C LEU A 45 16.73 2.41 -21.23
N LEU A 46 17.82 1.88 -20.68
CA LEU A 46 18.58 0.77 -21.27
C LEU A 46 17.72 -0.49 -21.40
N MET A 47 16.93 -0.84 -20.38
CA MET A 47 16.00 -1.97 -20.46
C MET A 47 14.99 -1.77 -21.61
N TRP A 48 14.49 -0.55 -21.80
CA TRP A 48 13.59 -0.24 -22.90
C TRP A 48 14.25 -0.34 -24.27
N VAL A 49 15.49 0.18 -24.41
CA VAL A 49 16.26 0.09 -25.65
C VAL A 49 16.56 -1.37 -26.01
N VAL A 50 17.01 -2.17 -25.05
CA VAL A 50 17.27 -3.60 -25.24
C VAL A 50 15.98 -4.33 -25.66
N ALA A 51 14.85 -4.08 -24.98
CA ALA A 51 13.59 -4.70 -25.35
C ALA A 51 13.14 -4.35 -26.79
N ARG A 52 13.48 -3.16 -27.28
CA ARG A 52 13.19 -2.72 -28.65
C ARG A 52 14.11 -3.37 -29.69
N VAL A 53 15.41 -3.41 -29.40
CA VAL A 53 16.44 -3.95 -30.32
C VAL A 53 16.32 -5.48 -30.43
N ASP A 54 16.06 -6.15 -29.31
CA ASP A 54 15.99 -7.61 -29.24
C ASP A 54 14.57 -8.15 -29.51
N HIS A 55 13.64 -7.29 -29.96
CA HIS A 55 12.25 -7.64 -30.28
C HIS A 55 11.50 -8.37 -29.16
N LEU A 56 11.73 -7.96 -27.91
CA LEU A 56 11.11 -8.56 -26.71
C LEU A 56 9.72 -7.98 -26.37
N LEU A 57 9.22 -7.05 -27.19
CA LEU A 57 7.91 -6.40 -27.00
C LEU A 57 6.82 -7.21 -27.69
N ASP A 58 5.64 -7.28 -27.07
CA ASP A 58 4.46 -7.89 -27.69
C ASP A 58 4.13 -7.22 -29.03
N SER A 59 3.78 -8.04 -30.03
CA SER A 59 3.47 -7.57 -31.39
C SER A 59 2.21 -6.72 -31.46
N GLU A 60 1.36 -6.78 -30.43
CA GLU A 60 0.12 -6.01 -30.32
C GLU A 60 0.34 -4.55 -29.89
N VAL A 61 1.58 -4.18 -29.52
CA VAL A 61 1.87 -2.83 -29.02
C VAL A 61 1.81 -1.80 -30.17
N PRO A 62 0.95 -0.76 -30.10
CA PRO A 62 0.83 0.23 -31.17
C PRO A 62 2.13 1.02 -31.39
N PRO A 63 2.51 1.33 -32.65
CA PRO A 63 3.71 2.12 -32.95
C PRO A 63 3.74 3.49 -32.25
N GLU A 64 2.57 4.13 -32.09
CA GLU A 64 2.45 5.40 -31.38
C GLU A 64 2.82 5.27 -29.90
N TYR A 65 2.44 4.16 -29.24
CA TYR A 65 2.79 3.89 -27.85
C TYR A 65 4.30 3.72 -27.66
N LEU A 66 4.97 3.13 -28.66
CA LEU A 66 6.41 2.92 -28.66
C LEU A 66 7.15 4.25 -28.71
N SER A 67 6.77 5.15 -29.63
CA SER A 67 7.36 6.50 -29.73
C SER A 67 7.10 7.32 -28.47
N TYR A 68 5.87 7.29 -27.95
CA TYR A 68 5.50 7.97 -26.71
C TYR A 68 6.31 7.46 -25.50
N THR A 69 6.40 6.14 -25.31
CA THR A 69 7.12 5.56 -24.17
C THR A 69 8.62 5.85 -24.26
N THR A 70 9.18 5.78 -25.47
CA THR A 70 10.57 6.16 -25.72
C THR A 70 10.81 7.61 -25.32
N ALA A 71 10.03 8.55 -25.85
CA ALA A 71 10.15 9.97 -25.51
C ALA A 71 10.05 10.21 -24.00
N ARG A 72 9.07 9.59 -23.32
CA ARG A 72 8.90 9.73 -21.87
C ARG A 72 10.10 9.22 -21.08
N LEU A 73 10.71 8.10 -21.51
CA LEU A 73 11.88 7.52 -20.83
C LEU A 73 13.16 8.33 -21.01
N PHE A 74 13.25 9.17 -22.04
CA PHE A 74 14.36 10.12 -22.20
C PHE A 74 14.20 11.40 -21.35
N VAL A 75 12.97 11.84 -21.08
CA VAL A 75 12.69 13.07 -20.33
C VAL A 75 13.30 13.04 -18.91
N ILE A 76 13.17 11.92 -18.19
CA ILE A 76 13.60 11.82 -16.78
C ILE A 76 15.14 11.83 -16.64
N PRO A 77 15.91 10.99 -17.36
CA PRO A 77 17.38 11.05 -17.31
C PRO A 77 17.93 12.43 -17.70
N ILE A 78 17.41 13.05 -18.76
CA ILE A 78 17.85 14.38 -19.22
C ILE A 78 17.60 15.42 -18.13
N GLY A 79 16.39 15.45 -17.56
CA GLY A 79 16.06 16.36 -16.47
C GLY A 79 16.93 16.16 -15.24
N THR A 80 17.28 14.91 -14.93
CA THR A 80 18.15 14.59 -13.79
C THR A 80 19.59 15.03 -14.03
N LEU A 81 20.14 14.81 -15.23
CA LEU A 81 21.49 15.27 -15.60
C LEU A 81 21.60 16.79 -15.58
N LEU A 82 20.58 17.49 -16.09
CA LEU A 82 20.51 18.95 -16.02
C LEU A 82 20.44 19.44 -14.57
N SER A 83 19.63 18.78 -13.73
CA SER A 83 19.54 19.09 -12.29
C SER A 83 20.89 18.94 -11.59
N ILE A 84 21.67 17.87 -11.86
CA ILE A 84 23.02 17.68 -11.30
C ILE A 84 23.93 18.86 -11.64
N GLY A 85 23.97 19.28 -12.91
CA GLY A 85 24.82 20.40 -13.33
C GLY A 85 24.47 21.71 -12.63
N ILE A 86 23.17 21.99 -12.46
CA ILE A 86 22.70 23.21 -11.80
C ILE A 86 22.89 23.16 -10.27
N ALA A 87 22.90 21.97 -9.65
CA ALA A 87 23.06 21.81 -8.21
C ALA A 87 24.39 22.37 -7.67
N PHE A 88 25.43 22.48 -8.52
CA PHE A 88 26.70 23.12 -8.16
C PHE A 88 26.59 24.63 -7.94
N TYR A 89 25.60 25.27 -8.56
CA TYR A 89 25.40 26.71 -8.49
C TYR A 89 24.24 27.08 -7.58
N ASN A 90 23.12 26.37 -7.70
CA ASN A 90 21.93 26.63 -6.91
C ASN A 90 21.05 25.38 -6.78
N VAL A 91 20.95 24.89 -5.54
CA VAL A 91 20.19 23.70 -5.19
C VAL A 91 18.69 23.84 -5.45
N TRP A 92 18.09 24.98 -5.11
CA TRP A 92 16.65 25.21 -5.31
C TRP A 92 16.27 25.22 -6.79
N VAL A 93 17.15 25.76 -7.65
CA VAL A 93 16.93 25.73 -9.11
C VAL A 93 17.07 24.30 -9.64
N ALA A 94 18.05 23.53 -9.13
CA ALA A 94 18.20 22.13 -9.48
C ALA A 94 16.99 21.28 -9.09
N GLU A 95 16.40 21.53 -7.92
CA GLU A 95 15.14 20.94 -7.46
C GLU A 95 13.98 21.27 -8.40
N GLY A 96 13.84 22.56 -8.74
CA GLY A 96 12.80 23.03 -9.65
C GLY A 96 12.88 22.36 -11.03
N ILE A 97 14.09 22.21 -11.58
CA ILE A 97 14.33 21.51 -12.85
C ILE A 97 13.95 20.03 -12.73
N PHE A 98 14.40 19.36 -11.67
CA PHE A 98 14.09 17.94 -11.46
C PHE A 98 12.57 17.71 -11.40
N LEU A 99 11.86 18.49 -10.58
CA LEU A 99 10.41 18.42 -10.46
C LEU A 99 9.71 18.75 -11.79
N PHE A 100 10.18 19.77 -12.51
CA PHE A 100 9.62 20.13 -13.82
C PHE A 100 9.66 18.97 -14.81
N PHE A 101 10.80 18.28 -14.94
CA PHE A 101 10.91 17.13 -15.86
C PHE A 101 10.08 15.92 -15.41
N TYR A 102 9.95 15.69 -14.11
CA TYR A 102 9.03 14.68 -13.57
C TYR A 102 7.56 14.99 -13.91
N VAL A 103 7.14 16.23 -13.69
CA VAL A 103 5.78 16.71 -14.02
C VAL A 103 5.55 16.70 -15.53
N LEU A 104 6.55 17.03 -16.35
CA LEU A 104 6.50 16.96 -17.80
C LEU A 104 6.28 15.52 -18.27
N GLY A 105 7.05 14.56 -17.74
CA GLY A 105 6.87 13.14 -18.04
C GLY A 105 5.49 12.62 -17.66
N TRP A 106 4.95 13.07 -16.51
CA TRP A 106 3.58 12.76 -16.08
C TRP A 106 2.52 13.41 -17.00
N SER A 107 2.76 14.65 -17.45
CA SER A 107 1.84 15.38 -18.34
C SER A 107 1.78 14.75 -19.72
N LEU A 108 2.92 14.33 -20.29
CA LEU A 108 2.97 13.56 -21.54
C LEU A 108 2.15 12.28 -21.44
N ARG A 109 2.23 11.59 -20.30
CA ARG A 109 1.39 10.42 -20.01
C ARG A 109 -0.08 10.77 -20.00
N SER A 110 -0.47 11.81 -19.27
CA SER A 110 -1.86 12.25 -19.20
C SER A 110 -2.42 12.59 -20.59
N LEU A 111 -1.65 13.28 -21.44
CA LEU A 111 -2.03 13.62 -22.80
C LEU A 111 -2.24 12.39 -23.69
N TYR A 112 -1.34 11.41 -23.62
CA TYR A 112 -1.47 10.15 -24.39
C TYR A 112 -2.76 9.40 -24.03
N TYR A 113 -3.01 9.19 -22.74
CA TYR A 113 -4.21 8.47 -22.28
C TYR A 113 -5.51 9.25 -22.51
N ARG A 114 -5.46 10.60 -22.55
CA ARG A 114 -6.63 11.42 -22.94
C ARG A 114 -7.01 11.24 -24.40
N ARG A 115 -6.04 11.04 -25.31
CA ARG A 115 -6.29 10.76 -26.73
C ARG A 115 -6.79 9.33 -26.96
N HIS A 116 -6.39 8.38 -26.11
CA HIS A 116 -6.74 6.96 -26.22
C HIS A 116 -7.74 6.49 -25.15
N ARG A 117 -8.96 7.06 -25.15
CA ARG A 117 -9.99 6.87 -24.09
C ARG A 117 -10.51 5.44 -23.88
N GLY A 118 -10.12 4.45 -24.69
CA GLY A 118 -10.45 3.03 -24.51
C GLY A 118 -9.36 2.18 -23.84
N SER A 119 -8.12 2.67 -23.77
CA SER A 119 -6.94 1.92 -23.30
C SER A 119 -6.76 1.90 -21.78
N GLY A 120 -7.66 2.52 -21.02
CA GLY A 120 -7.50 2.75 -19.58
C GLY A 120 -7.83 1.56 -18.68
N TYR A 121 -8.52 0.55 -19.22
CA TYR A 121 -8.87 -0.67 -18.49
C TYR A 121 -7.96 -1.81 -18.96
N LEU A 122 -7.26 -2.42 -18.02
CA LEU A 122 -6.39 -3.58 -18.25
C LEU A 122 -7.00 -4.79 -17.54
N GLU A 123 -6.83 -5.97 -18.14
CA GLU A 123 -7.32 -7.22 -17.56
C GLU A 123 -6.41 -7.73 -16.45
N GLY A 124 -7.01 -8.45 -15.50
CA GLY A 124 -6.32 -9.03 -14.36
C GLY A 124 -6.00 -8.02 -13.27
N THR A 125 -5.64 -8.54 -12.09
CA THR A 125 -5.29 -7.73 -10.91
C THR A 125 -4.01 -8.20 -10.23
N THR A 126 -3.34 -9.22 -10.81
CA THR A 126 -2.21 -9.95 -10.20
C THR A 126 -1.10 -9.04 -9.69
N ARG A 127 -0.68 -8.04 -10.47
CA ARG A 127 0.39 -7.11 -10.04
C ARG A 127 -0.06 -6.21 -8.88
N ILE A 128 -1.33 -5.78 -8.87
CA ILE A 128 -1.90 -4.97 -7.78
C ILE A 128 -2.02 -5.81 -6.51
N CYS A 129 -2.47 -7.05 -6.63
CA CYS A 129 -2.51 -7.97 -5.49
C CYS A 129 -1.10 -8.24 -4.96
N SER A 130 -0.14 -8.56 -5.84
CA SER A 130 1.24 -8.86 -5.43
C SER A 130 1.93 -7.69 -4.71
N ILE A 131 1.76 -6.44 -5.18
CA ILE A 131 2.32 -5.29 -4.44
C ILE A 131 1.62 -5.10 -3.09
N THR A 132 0.31 -5.36 -3.03
CA THR A 132 -0.46 -5.26 -1.79
C THR A 132 -0.06 -6.32 -0.78
N ASP A 133 0.13 -7.56 -1.21
CA ASP A 133 0.60 -8.68 -0.39
C ASP A 133 1.98 -8.37 0.20
N ASN A 134 2.91 -7.89 -0.64
CA ASN A 134 4.27 -7.55 -0.21
C ASN A 134 4.29 -6.40 0.80
N MET A 135 3.57 -5.31 0.53
CA MET A 135 3.52 -4.16 1.44
C MET A 135 2.80 -4.50 2.76
N THR A 136 1.71 -5.27 2.70
CA THR A 136 1.05 -5.75 3.92
C THR A 136 1.96 -6.65 4.75
N ALA A 137 2.74 -7.54 4.12
CA ALA A 137 3.71 -8.37 4.83
C ALA A 137 4.81 -7.53 5.51
N VAL A 138 5.27 -6.47 4.86
CA VAL A 138 6.22 -5.49 5.44
C VAL A 138 5.59 -4.80 6.65
N ALA A 139 4.36 -4.30 6.54
CA ALA A 139 3.64 -3.68 7.66
C ALA A 139 3.48 -4.65 8.84
N ILE A 140 3.06 -5.90 8.59
CA ILE A 140 2.96 -6.95 9.63
C ILE A 140 4.31 -7.15 10.32
N THR A 141 5.40 -7.20 9.55
CA THR A 141 6.75 -7.35 10.10
C THR A 141 7.13 -6.19 11.02
N PHE A 142 6.81 -4.95 10.64
CA PHE A 142 7.12 -3.77 11.45
C PHE A 142 6.29 -3.65 12.74
N LEU A 143 5.16 -4.35 12.87
CA LEU A 143 4.39 -4.37 14.13
C LEU A 143 5.20 -4.93 15.31
N ILE A 144 6.19 -5.80 15.04
CA ILE A 144 7.06 -6.35 16.08
C ILE A 144 7.90 -5.27 16.77
N ALA A 145 8.05 -4.09 16.16
CA ALA A 145 8.82 -2.98 16.71
C ALA A 145 8.36 -2.57 18.13
N ALA A 146 7.06 -2.70 18.45
CA ALA A 146 6.56 -2.47 19.80
C ALA A 146 7.18 -3.46 20.80
N ILE A 147 7.12 -4.75 20.48
CA ILE A 147 7.73 -5.82 21.29
C ILE A 147 9.25 -5.65 21.41
N THR A 148 9.92 -5.30 20.30
CA THR A 148 11.36 -5.03 20.31
C THR A 148 11.70 -3.82 21.20
N GLY A 149 10.89 -2.76 21.16
CA GLY A 149 11.05 -1.59 22.04
C GLY A 149 10.96 -1.95 23.52
N THR A 150 10.01 -2.82 23.89
CA THR A 150 9.84 -3.30 25.27
C THR A 150 10.99 -4.18 25.73
N LEU A 151 11.48 -5.06 24.85
CA LEU A 151 12.67 -5.86 25.13
C LEU A 151 13.90 -4.96 25.35
N LEU A 152 14.14 -3.98 24.47
CA LEU A 152 15.27 -3.05 24.58
C LEU A 152 15.20 -2.21 25.85
N SER A 153 14.00 -1.75 26.24
CA SER A 153 13.80 -0.96 27.46
C SER A 153 14.08 -1.76 28.75
N ASN A 154 13.94 -3.09 28.69
CA ASN A 154 14.15 -3.99 29.83
C ASN A 154 15.45 -4.81 29.72
N ILE A 155 16.34 -4.51 28.76
CA ILE A 155 17.52 -5.34 28.47
C ILE A 155 18.51 -5.44 29.65
N HIS A 156 18.50 -4.44 30.53
CA HIS A 156 19.34 -4.40 31.73
C HIS A 156 18.67 -5.05 32.96
N GLN A 157 17.41 -5.48 32.85
CA GLN A 157 16.67 -6.15 33.92
C GLN A 157 16.97 -7.66 33.92
N PRO A 158 16.71 -8.38 35.02
CA PRO A 158 16.78 -9.85 35.03
C PRO A 158 15.92 -10.44 33.90
N PHE A 159 16.40 -11.54 33.30
CA PHE A 159 15.74 -12.18 32.16
C PHE A 159 14.25 -12.46 32.41
N ALA A 160 13.88 -12.91 33.62
CA ALA A 160 12.48 -13.17 33.99
C ALA A 160 11.60 -11.90 33.91
N THR A 161 12.12 -10.75 34.32
CA THR A 161 11.42 -9.46 34.25
C THR A 161 11.26 -9.00 32.81
N ALA A 162 12.34 -9.06 32.02
CA ALA A 162 12.29 -8.70 30.60
C ALA A 162 11.34 -9.60 29.81
N LEU A 163 11.37 -10.92 30.06
CA LEU A 163 10.46 -11.89 29.46
C LEU A 163 9.01 -11.62 29.88
N GLY A 164 8.77 -11.35 31.18
CA GLY A 164 7.44 -11.00 31.68
C GLY A 164 6.86 -9.76 31.00
N ALA A 165 7.67 -8.72 30.78
CA ALA A 165 7.26 -7.52 30.07
C ALA A 165 6.86 -7.83 28.61
N VAL A 166 7.68 -8.60 27.89
CA VAL A 166 7.38 -9.02 26.50
C VAL A 166 6.11 -9.87 26.42
N LEU A 167 5.94 -10.84 27.33
CA LEU A 167 4.75 -11.68 27.37
C LEU A 167 3.49 -10.88 27.69
N GLY A 168 3.60 -9.82 28.51
CA GLY A 168 2.50 -8.91 28.82
C GLY A 168 2.00 -8.11 27.61
N GLU A 169 2.87 -7.81 26.64
CA GLU A 169 2.50 -7.07 25.43
C GLU A 169 2.05 -7.96 24.27
N LEU A 170 2.34 -9.25 24.32
CA LEU A 170 2.02 -10.20 23.26
C LEU A 170 0.53 -10.17 22.84
N PRO A 171 -0.46 -10.08 23.73
CA PRO A 171 -1.87 -9.99 23.33
C PRO A 171 -2.19 -8.76 22.49
N VAL A 172 -1.63 -7.59 22.83
CA VAL A 172 -1.83 -6.34 22.10
C VAL A 172 -1.15 -6.40 20.72
N TYR A 173 0.04 -6.97 20.66
CA TYR A 173 0.73 -7.24 19.40
C TYR A 173 -0.10 -8.18 18.50
N CYS A 174 -0.56 -9.32 19.04
CA CYS A 174 -1.38 -10.29 18.30
C CYS A 174 -2.69 -9.65 17.81
N PHE A 175 -3.31 -8.81 18.63
CA PHE A 175 -4.51 -8.07 18.27
C PHE A 175 -4.27 -7.16 17.04
N SER A 176 -3.21 -6.36 17.06
CA SER A 176 -2.85 -5.50 15.93
C SER A 176 -2.50 -6.32 14.68
N LEU A 177 -1.75 -7.41 14.81
CA LEU A 177 -1.42 -8.31 13.70
C LEU A 177 -2.69 -8.89 13.05
N LEU A 178 -3.65 -9.35 13.86
CA LEU A 178 -4.92 -9.89 13.37
C LEU A 178 -5.72 -8.85 12.60
N ILE A 179 -5.78 -7.61 13.07
CA ILE A 179 -6.48 -6.52 12.36
C ILE A 179 -5.89 -6.32 10.96
N VAL A 180 -4.56 -6.22 10.85
CA VAL A 180 -3.90 -6.06 9.54
C VAL A 180 -4.20 -7.24 8.62
N GLY A 181 -4.14 -8.46 9.18
CA GLY A 181 -4.50 -9.69 8.48
C GLY A 181 -5.96 -9.70 7.99
N PHE A 182 -6.90 -9.16 8.76
CA PHE A 182 -8.30 -9.04 8.34
C PHE A 182 -8.50 -8.01 7.24
N TYR A 183 -7.79 -6.88 7.27
CA TYR A 183 -7.81 -5.94 6.14
C TYR A 183 -7.24 -6.56 4.87
N TRP A 184 -6.12 -7.28 4.98
CA TRP A 184 -5.55 -8.02 3.85
C TRP A 184 -6.53 -9.07 3.31
N LEU A 185 -7.18 -9.84 4.20
CA LEU A 185 -8.17 -10.83 3.79
C LEU A 185 -9.39 -10.19 3.10
N SER A 186 -9.86 -9.05 3.61
CA SER A 186 -10.95 -8.29 3.01
C SER A 186 -10.57 -7.71 1.65
N HIS A 187 -9.36 -7.17 1.52
CA HIS A 187 -8.79 -6.77 0.23
C HIS A 187 -8.77 -7.93 -0.75
N HIS A 188 -8.16 -9.06 -0.36
CA HIS A 188 -8.08 -10.25 -1.19
C HIS A 188 -9.47 -10.71 -1.67
N ARG A 189 -10.47 -10.70 -0.77
CA ARG A 189 -11.86 -11.05 -1.09
C ARG A 189 -12.50 -10.11 -2.12
N ILE A 190 -12.28 -8.81 -2.00
CA ILE A 190 -12.74 -7.82 -2.99
C ILE A 190 -12.07 -8.09 -4.35
N TYR A 191 -10.75 -8.30 -4.35
CA TYR A 191 -9.96 -8.47 -5.57
C TYR A 191 -10.18 -9.82 -6.27
N MET A 192 -10.73 -10.84 -5.60
CA MET A 192 -11.23 -12.05 -6.25
C MET A 192 -12.40 -11.77 -7.22
N VAL A 193 -13.15 -10.69 -7.00
CA VAL A 193 -14.34 -10.32 -7.79
C VAL A 193 -14.01 -9.25 -8.84
N ILE A 194 -12.99 -8.43 -8.59
CA ILE A 194 -12.49 -7.42 -9.53
C ILE A 194 -11.73 -8.12 -10.66
N ARG A 195 -12.19 -7.95 -11.90
CA ARG A 195 -11.61 -8.58 -13.09
C ARG A 195 -10.71 -7.65 -13.90
N ARG A 196 -10.98 -6.34 -13.81
CA ARG A 196 -10.28 -5.31 -14.57
C ARG A 196 -9.79 -4.23 -13.62
N HIS A 197 -8.74 -3.54 -14.02
CA HIS A 197 -8.23 -2.39 -13.27
C HIS A 197 -8.02 -1.20 -14.19
N ASN A 198 -8.03 -0.01 -13.59
CA ASN A 198 -7.65 1.21 -14.26
C ASN A 198 -6.79 2.07 -13.34
N MET A 199 -6.30 3.20 -13.85
CA MET A 199 -5.38 4.08 -13.11
C MET A 199 -5.95 4.53 -11.77
N MET A 200 -7.25 4.84 -11.71
CA MET A 200 -7.88 5.30 -10.47
C MET A 200 -7.96 4.17 -9.44
N LEU A 201 -8.24 2.92 -9.84
CA LEU A 201 -8.18 1.78 -8.91
C LEU A 201 -6.76 1.62 -8.33
N ILE A 202 -5.71 1.80 -9.15
CA ILE A 202 -4.32 1.75 -8.70
C ILE A 202 -4.05 2.83 -7.64
N TRP A 203 -4.50 4.06 -7.87
CA TRP A 203 -4.34 5.15 -6.89
C TRP A 203 -5.10 4.90 -5.60
N LEU A 204 -6.34 4.41 -5.68
CA LEU A 204 -7.11 4.02 -4.50
C LEU A 204 -6.40 2.90 -3.72
N ASN A 205 -5.80 1.94 -4.43
CA ASN A 205 -5.01 0.89 -3.79
C ASN A 205 -3.76 1.45 -3.09
N PHE A 206 -3.04 2.39 -3.69
CA PHE A 206 -1.91 3.05 -3.02
C PHE A 206 -2.34 3.88 -1.80
N ALA A 207 -3.50 4.54 -1.85
CA ALA A 207 -4.06 5.23 -0.70
C ALA A 207 -4.39 4.24 0.44
N PHE A 208 -4.99 3.09 0.11
CA PHE A 208 -5.20 2.01 1.08
C PHE A 208 -3.87 1.48 1.66
N LEU A 209 -2.86 1.25 0.82
CA LEU A 209 -1.54 0.77 1.26
C LEU A 209 -0.83 1.79 2.15
N LEU A 210 -0.97 3.09 1.88
CA LEU A 210 -0.47 4.12 2.78
C LEU A 210 -1.10 3.99 4.19
N CYS A 211 -2.41 3.75 4.28
CA CYS A 211 -3.07 3.54 5.57
C CYS A 211 -2.55 2.28 6.29
N ILE A 212 -2.27 1.19 5.56
CA ILE A 212 -1.67 -0.03 6.09
C ILE A 212 -0.25 0.24 6.63
N GLU A 213 0.60 0.94 5.87
CA GLU A 213 1.97 1.28 6.28
C GLU A 213 2.03 2.28 7.45
N LEU A 214 0.94 3.03 7.70
CA LEU A 214 0.81 3.87 8.90
C LEU A 214 0.39 3.10 10.15
N GLN A 215 -0.04 1.83 10.04
CA GLN A 215 -0.44 1.03 11.21
C GLN A 215 0.73 0.76 12.17
N PRO A 216 1.93 0.32 11.72
CA PRO A 216 3.06 0.11 12.63
C PRO A 216 3.46 1.34 13.44
N PRO A 217 3.69 2.54 12.87
CA PRO A 217 4.06 3.71 13.66
C PRO A 217 2.97 4.12 14.66
N PHE A 218 1.68 4.08 14.28
CA PHE A 218 0.60 4.38 15.23
C PHE A 218 0.43 3.31 16.32
N ASN A 219 0.69 2.04 16.01
CA ASN A 219 0.73 0.97 17.00
C ASN A 219 1.86 1.18 18.01
N THR A 220 3.07 1.48 17.54
CA THR A 220 4.21 1.81 18.41
C THR A 220 3.94 3.04 19.25
N LEU A 221 3.32 4.08 18.68
CA LEU A 221 2.96 5.29 19.42
C LEU A 221 1.92 5.01 20.52
N HIS A 222 0.91 4.19 20.22
CA HIS A 222 -0.08 3.76 21.20
C HIS A 222 0.54 2.90 22.32
N ALA A 223 1.39 1.94 21.96
CA ALA A 223 2.11 1.09 22.93
C ALA A 223 3.04 1.91 23.84
N THR A 224 3.69 2.94 23.30
CA THR A 224 4.58 3.84 24.06
C THR A 224 3.80 4.74 25.03
N TYR A 225 2.60 5.19 24.64
CA TYR A 225 1.76 6.09 25.44
C TYR A 225 0.35 5.51 25.64
N PRO A 226 0.18 4.39 26.36
CA PRO A 226 -1.08 3.65 26.41
C PRO A 226 -2.20 4.39 27.16
N LYS A 227 -1.84 5.37 28.00
CA LYS A 227 -2.81 6.21 28.73
C LYS A 227 -3.23 7.46 27.95
N SER A 228 -2.52 7.80 26.87
CA SER A 228 -2.79 9.01 26.10
C SER A 228 -4.02 8.82 25.20
N GLN A 229 -5.06 9.62 25.43
CA GLN A 229 -6.25 9.59 24.57
C GLN A 229 -5.90 9.90 23.11
N LEU A 230 -4.94 10.80 22.87
CA LEU A 230 -4.54 11.19 21.53
C LEU A 230 -3.96 10.02 20.73
N THR A 231 -3.09 9.21 21.34
CA THR A 231 -2.46 8.08 20.64
C THR A 231 -3.48 6.98 20.36
N THR A 232 -4.43 6.76 21.26
CA THR A 232 -5.54 5.82 21.05
C THR A 232 -6.49 6.31 19.96
N ILE A 233 -6.80 7.61 19.89
CA ILE A 233 -7.61 8.20 18.81
C ILE A 233 -6.88 8.10 17.47
N LEU A 234 -5.58 8.36 17.41
CA LEU A 234 -4.79 8.22 16.18
C LEU A 234 -4.80 6.79 15.66
N TYR A 235 -4.60 5.81 16.55
CA TYR A 235 -4.72 4.40 16.21
C TYR A 235 -6.11 4.08 15.65
N ALA A 236 -7.18 4.38 16.41
CA ALA A 236 -8.56 4.12 15.98
C ALA A 236 -8.90 4.80 14.65
N SER A 237 -8.47 6.04 14.47
CA SER A 237 -8.69 6.81 13.23
C SER A 237 -8.01 6.16 12.04
N ASN A 238 -6.76 5.69 12.20
CA ASN A 238 -6.07 5.00 11.12
C ASN A 238 -6.76 3.68 10.74
N GLN A 239 -7.24 2.91 11.72
CA GLN A 239 -8.02 1.71 11.45
C GLN A 239 -9.33 2.04 10.72
N ALA A 240 -10.06 3.06 11.18
CA ALA A 240 -11.28 3.53 10.52
C ALA A 240 -11.03 3.95 9.06
N VAL A 241 -10.02 4.78 8.82
CA VAL A 241 -9.66 5.23 7.46
C VAL A 241 -9.23 4.06 6.59
N THR A 242 -8.48 3.10 7.13
CA THR A 242 -8.07 1.89 6.39
C THR A 242 -9.29 1.10 5.88
N GLY A 243 -10.25 0.81 6.77
CA GLY A 243 -11.48 0.09 6.40
C GLY A 243 -12.36 0.89 5.43
N LEU A 244 -12.50 2.20 5.64
CA LEU A 244 -13.22 3.08 4.72
C LEU A 244 -12.55 3.11 3.33
N MET A 245 -11.22 2.99 3.25
CA MET A 245 -10.54 2.95 1.96
C MET A 245 -10.82 1.66 1.19
N LEU A 246 -10.92 0.51 1.86
CA LEU A 246 -11.43 -0.71 1.23
C LEU A 246 -12.87 -0.54 0.74
N LEU A 247 -13.73 0.14 1.50
CA LEU A 247 -15.09 0.42 1.08
C LEU A 247 -15.11 1.31 -0.17
N VAL A 248 -14.29 2.37 -0.22
CA VAL A 248 -14.19 3.24 -1.40
C VAL A 248 -13.70 2.45 -2.62
N ILE A 249 -12.69 1.59 -2.46
CA ILE A 249 -12.23 0.68 -3.52
C ILE A 249 -13.39 -0.18 -4.02
N TRP A 250 -14.13 -0.81 -3.11
CA TRP A 250 -15.26 -1.67 -3.46
C TRP A 250 -16.37 -0.93 -4.19
N LEU A 251 -16.83 0.19 -3.64
CA LEU A 251 -17.90 0.99 -4.24
C LEU A 251 -17.46 1.54 -5.60
N TYR A 252 -16.20 1.94 -5.75
CA TYR A 252 -15.66 2.40 -7.02
C TYR A 252 -15.65 1.29 -8.08
N ALA A 253 -15.25 0.08 -7.71
CA ALA A 253 -15.19 -1.08 -8.61
C ALA A 253 -16.58 -1.62 -8.97
N ALA A 254 -17.49 -1.67 -8.01
CA ALA A 254 -18.83 -2.24 -8.15
C ALA A 254 -19.83 -1.28 -8.82
N ARG A 255 -19.60 0.04 -8.76
CA ARG A 255 -20.51 1.04 -9.34
C ARG A 255 -20.76 0.77 -10.83
N GLY A 256 -22.00 0.40 -11.17
CA GLY A 256 -22.41 0.08 -12.54
C GLY A 256 -21.60 -1.04 -13.18
N HIS A 257 -21.13 -2.01 -12.38
CA HIS A 257 -20.29 -3.13 -12.84
C HIS A 257 -19.04 -2.68 -13.58
N ARG A 258 -18.44 -1.55 -13.15
CA ARG A 258 -17.31 -0.92 -13.84
C ARG A 258 -16.10 -1.84 -13.95
N LEU A 259 -15.75 -2.55 -12.88
CA LEU A 259 -14.55 -3.39 -12.79
C LEU A 259 -14.83 -4.83 -12.35
N ILE A 260 -16.07 -5.15 -12.01
CA ILE A 260 -16.52 -6.46 -11.57
C ILE A 260 -17.31 -7.17 -12.68
N ASP A 261 -17.44 -8.49 -12.58
CA ASP A 261 -18.23 -9.28 -13.51
C ASP A 261 -19.74 -8.98 -13.40
N LYS A 262 -20.46 -8.98 -14.52
CA LYS A 262 -21.92 -8.72 -14.56
C LYS A 262 -22.76 -9.80 -13.89
N SER A 263 -22.19 -11.00 -13.68
CA SER A 263 -22.84 -12.10 -12.94
C SER A 263 -23.01 -11.82 -11.45
N ILE A 264 -22.30 -10.82 -10.89
CA ILE A 264 -22.44 -10.44 -9.49
C ILE A 264 -23.72 -9.63 -9.32
N ASP A 265 -24.65 -10.18 -8.54
CA ASP A 265 -25.95 -9.55 -8.29
C ASP A 265 -25.84 -8.35 -7.32
N GLY A 266 -26.86 -7.50 -7.32
CA GLY A 266 -26.89 -6.32 -6.43
C GLY A 266 -26.88 -6.65 -4.94
N SER A 267 -27.44 -7.80 -4.54
CA SER A 267 -27.48 -8.22 -3.14
C SER A 267 -26.09 -8.61 -2.61
N GLN A 268 -25.28 -9.24 -3.45
CA GLN A 268 -23.88 -9.55 -3.18
C GLN A 268 -23.05 -8.28 -3.10
N ILE A 269 -23.33 -7.29 -3.97
CA ILE A 269 -22.66 -5.98 -3.93
C ILE A 269 -22.87 -5.30 -2.57
N ILE A 270 -24.12 -5.25 -2.12
CA ILE A 270 -24.49 -4.66 -0.83
C ILE A 270 -23.91 -5.49 0.32
N SER A 271 -24.00 -6.83 0.26
CA SER A 271 -23.47 -7.69 1.32
C SER A 271 -21.96 -7.54 1.49
N ILE A 272 -21.19 -7.36 0.42
CA ILE A 272 -19.75 -7.12 0.51
C ILE A 272 -19.50 -5.73 1.11
N ALA A 273 -20.23 -4.71 0.66
CA ALA A 273 -20.09 -3.35 1.16
C ALA A 273 -20.36 -3.26 2.68
N LEU A 274 -21.44 -3.89 3.16
CA LEU A 274 -21.78 -3.91 4.58
C LEU A 274 -20.70 -4.59 5.43
N ARG A 275 -20.18 -5.74 4.98
CA ARG A 275 -19.11 -6.45 5.71
C ARG A 275 -17.84 -5.61 5.81
N VAL A 276 -17.44 -4.95 4.73
CA VAL A 276 -16.27 -4.07 4.69
C VAL A 276 -16.48 -2.81 5.55
N LEU A 277 -17.72 -2.34 5.68
CA LEU A 277 -18.09 -1.16 6.47
C LEU A 277 -18.14 -1.44 7.99
N LEU A 278 -18.36 -2.69 8.43
CA LEU A 278 -18.52 -2.99 9.85
C LEU A 278 -17.27 -2.67 10.71
N PRO A 279 -16.05 -3.15 10.38
CA PRO A 279 -14.85 -2.81 11.14
C PRO A 279 -14.58 -1.30 11.28
N PRO A 280 -14.58 -0.47 10.22
CA PRO A 280 -14.32 0.95 10.38
C PRO A 280 -15.40 1.66 11.20
N MET A 281 -16.66 1.22 11.15
CA MET A 281 -17.71 1.77 12.03
C MET A 281 -17.45 1.49 13.51
N ILE A 282 -16.92 0.31 13.85
CA ILE A 282 -16.52 0.00 15.23
C ILE A 282 -15.42 0.96 15.68
N PHE A 283 -14.40 1.21 14.85
CA PHE A 283 -13.35 2.15 15.20
C PHE A 283 -13.86 3.59 15.31
N ILE A 284 -14.73 4.04 14.41
CA ILE A 284 -15.34 5.38 14.49
C ILE A 284 -16.14 5.55 15.79
N LEU A 285 -17.01 4.59 16.11
CA LEU A 285 -17.81 4.62 17.33
C LEU A 285 -16.92 4.55 18.59
N SER A 286 -15.81 3.82 18.52
CA SER A 286 -14.85 3.75 19.62
C SER A 286 -14.19 5.10 19.94
N ILE A 287 -14.06 6.02 18.97
CA ILE A 287 -13.50 7.35 19.21
C ILE A 287 -14.37 8.11 20.22
N ALA A 288 -15.70 8.00 20.13
CA ALA A 288 -16.59 8.57 21.14
C ALA A 288 -16.36 7.95 22.52
N ILE A 289 -16.15 6.63 22.60
CA ILE A 289 -15.85 5.94 23.87
C ILE A 289 -14.53 6.44 24.47
N ILE A 290 -13.48 6.61 23.65
CA ILE A 290 -12.15 7.05 24.10
C ILE A 290 -12.21 8.42 24.79
N LEU A 291 -13.05 9.34 24.31
CA LEU A 291 -13.21 10.67 24.89
C LEU A 291 -13.69 10.64 26.34
N PHE A 292 -14.47 9.63 26.72
CA PHE A 292 -14.95 9.45 28.10
C PHE A 292 -14.08 8.47 28.90
N ARG A 293 -13.70 7.33 28.29
CA ARG A 293 -13.05 6.19 28.92
C ARG A 293 -12.09 5.50 27.95
N ASN A 294 -10.84 5.95 27.97
CA ASN A 294 -9.78 5.42 27.09
C ASN A 294 -9.55 3.90 27.28
N ASP A 295 -9.62 3.45 28.53
CA ASP A 295 -9.44 2.06 28.94
C ASP A 295 -10.45 1.08 28.33
N LEU A 296 -11.65 1.57 27.97
CA LEU A 296 -12.72 0.72 27.45
C LEU A 296 -12.63 0.47 25.93
N ALA A 297 -11.85 1.27 25.21
CA ALA A 297 -11.79 1.22 23.76
C ALA A 297 -11.27 -0.13 23.23
N ILE A 298 -10.25 -0.69 23.86
CA ILE A 298 -9.65 -1.96 23.44
C ILE A 298 -10.65 -3.12 23.48
N TYR A 299 -11.50 -3.17 24.51
CA TYR A 299 -12.55 -4.19 24.63
C TYR A 299 -13.61 -4.03 23.54
N PHE A 300 -13.93 -2.79 23.17
CA PHE A 300 -14.85 -2.53 22.07
C PHE A 300 -14.26 -2.98 20.72
N TRP A 301 -12.95 -2.82 20.53
CA TRP A 301 -12.30 -3.27 19.29
C TRP A 301 -12.23 -4.80 19.15
N LEU A 302 -12.31 -5.57 20.25
CA LEU A 302 -12.43 -7.04 20.18
C LEU A 302 -13.66 -7.49 19.39
N LEU A 303 -14.69 -6.66 19.27
CA LEU A 303 -15.86 -6.92 18.44
C LEU A 303 -15.47 -7.13 16.97
N VAL A 304 -14.43 -6.46 16.47
CA VAL A 304 -13.92 -6.67 15.10
C VAL A 304 -13.49 -8.13 14.91
N ILE A 305 -12.71 -8.67 15.86
CA ILE A 305 -12.25 -10.06 15.81
C ILE A 305 -13.44 -11.02 15.85
N VAL A 306 -14.38 -10.79 16.76
CA VAL A 306 -15.59 -11.64 16.89
C VAL A 306 -16.36 -11.67 15.57
N LEU A 307 -16.61 -10.52 14.95
CA LEU A 307 -17.36 -10.42 13.70
C LEU A 307 -16.62 -11.08 12.53
N GLU A 308 -15.30 -10.90 12.41
CA GLU A 308 -14.50 -11.51 11.34
C GLU A 308 -14.42 -13.04 11.48
N VAL A 309 -14.31 -13.54 12.71
CA VAL A 309 -14.35 -14.98 12.99
C VAL A 309 -15.72 -15.57 12.67
N ILE A 310 -16.81 -14.88 13.04
CA ILE A 310 -18.17 -15.30 12.68
C ILE A 310 -18.33 -15.34 11.16
N ASP A 311 -17.86 -14.32 10.43
CA ASP A 311 -17.94 -14.28 8.97
C ASP A 311 -17.16 -15.44 8.32
N LEU A 312 -15.96 -15.74 8.85
CA LEU A 312 -15.14 -16.87 8.41
C LEU A 312 -15.85 -18.22 8.60
N VAL A 313 -16.42 -18.45 9.78
CA VAL A 313 -17.15 -19.69 10.10
C VAL A 313 -18.40 -19.81 9.23
N TYR A 314 -19.20 -18.75 9.13
CA TYR A 314 -20.42 -18.73 8.31
C TYR A 314 -20.14 -19.09 6.84
N ARG A 315 -19.06 -18.54 6.26
CA ARG A 315 -18.66 -18.86 4.88
C ARG A 315 -18.21 -20.31 4.72
N ARG A 316 -17.51 -20.87 5.71
CA ARG A 316 -17.06 -22.27 5.67
C ARG A 316 -18.26 -23.22 5.65
N VAL A 317 -19.25 -22.98 6.49
CA VAL A 317 -20.50 -23.77 6.55
C VAL A 317 -21.26 -23.68 5.22
N ARG A 318 -21.46 -22.47 4.68
CA ARG A 318 -22.17 -22.28 3.41
C ARG A 318 -21.47 -22.94 2.21
N ARG A 319 -20.13 -22.95 2.18
CA ARG A 319 -19.36 -23.65 1.14
C ARG A 319 -19.50 -25.17 1.21
N GLY A 320 -19.62 -25.75 2.42
CA GLY A 320 -19.88 -27.17 2.61
C GLY A 320 -21.23 -27.58 2.03
N SER A 321 -22.28 -26.85 2.40
CA SER A 321 -23.65 -27.10 1.92
C SER A 321 -23.78 -27.01 0.39
N HIS A 322 -23.12 -26.05 -0.27
CA HIS A 322 -23.14 -25.96 -1.75
C HIS A 322 -22.40 -27.12 -2.45
N LYS A 323 -21.43 -27.77 -1.80
CA LYS A 323 -20.74 -28.94 -2.36
C LYS A 323 -21.59 -30.20 -2.22
N GLU A 324 -22.27 -30.37 -1.09
CA GLU A 324 -23.19 -31.49 -0.84
C GLU A 324 -24.36 -31.48 -1.84
N VAL A 325 -25.01 -30.32 -2.03
CA VAL A 325 -26.13 -30.18 -2.99
C VAL A 325 -25.69 -30.43 -4.44
N ARG A 326 -24.45 -30.10 -4.82
CA ARG A 326 -23.92 -30.44 -6.15
C ARG A 326 -23.63 -31.93 -6.29
N ALA A 327 -23.07 -32.55 -5.24
CA ALA A 327 -22.80 -33.98 -5.23
C ALA A 327 -24.10 -34.81 -5.30
N GLU A 328 -25.19 -34.34 -4.69
CA GLU A 328 -26.52 -34.96 -4.80
C GLU A 328 -27.19 -34.76 -6.16
N ALA A 329 -26.86 -33.68 -6.89
CA ALA A 329 -27.41 -33.39 -8.21
C ALA A 329 -26.69 -34.14 -9.36
N ASP A 330 -25.48 -34.65 -9.11
CA ASP A 330 -24.66 -35.40 -10.07
C ASP A 330 -24.83 -36.94 -9.93
N VAL A 331 -25.72 -37.42 -9.04
CA VAL A 331 -26.07 -38.84 -8.79
C VAL A 331 -27.44 -39.16 -9.37
#